data_AF-A0A836WP43-F1
#
_entry.id   AF-A0A836WP43-F1
#
_cell.length_a   1.000
_cell.length_b   1.000
_cell.length_c   1.000
_cell.angle_alpha   90.00
_cell.angle_beta   90.00
_cell.angle_gamma   90.00
#
_symmetry.space_group_name_H-M   'P 1'
#
loop_
_entity.id
_entity.type
_entity.pdbx_description
1 polymer ?
#
loop_
_entity_poly.entity_id
_entity_poly.type
_entity_poly.pdbx_seq_one_letter_code
_entity_poly.pdbx_strand_id
1 'polypeptide(L)' 'VWGKQGENCAEYLSKGRPAFIEGYLKFSTWETDGQKRNKLEVVANTVQFLGSRNDTSGGSSIEQASVPPKEDDVPF' A
#
# COMPACT_ATOMS: atom_id res chain seq x y z
N VAL A 1 13.63 -4.48 -4.27
CA VAL A 1 14.34 -3.20 -3.96
C VAL A 1 15.44 -3.50 -2.97
N TRP A 2 16.56 -2.79 -3.04
CA TRP A 2 17.70 -2.99 -2.13
C TRP A 2 18.12 -1.67 -1.50
N GLY A 3 18.98 -1.75 -0.48
CA GLY A 3 19.47 -0.58 0.27
C GLY A 3 18.35 0.16 0.98
N LYS A 4 18.52 1.49 1.15
CA LYS A 4 17.63 2.36 1.90
C LYS A 4 16.15 2.31 1.46
N GLN A 5 15.89 2.15 0.15
CA GLN A 5 14.51 1.99 -0.32
C GLN A 5 13.88 0.67 0.13
N GLY A 6 14.68 -0.39 0.30
CA GLY A 6 14.21 -1.65 0.86
C GLY A 6 13.81 -1.55 2.32
N GLU A 7 14.57 -0.80 3.12
CA GLU A 7 14.26 -0.52 4.52
C GLU A 7 12.93 0.25 4.66
N ASN A 8 12.75 1.32 3.86
CA ASN A 8 11.49 2.06 3.83
C ASN A 8 10.30 1.16 3.42
N CYS A 9 10.51 0.26 2.46
CA CYS A 9 9.47 -0.70 2.09
C CYS A 9 9.10 -1.63 3.24
N ALA A 10 10.08 -2.09 4.02
CA ALA A 10 9.81 -2.95 5.18
C ALA A 10 9.06 -2.21 6.30
N GLU A 11 9.33 -0.92 6.49
CA GLU A 11 8.68 -0.10 7.51
C GLU A 11 7.25 0.33 7.12
N TYR A 12 7.04 0.67 5.83
CA TYR A 12 5.80 1.32 5.39
C TYR A 12 4.89 0.46 4.49
N LEU A 13 5.36 -0.63 3.88
CA LEU A 13 4.48 -1.53 3.13
C LEU A 13 3.93 -2.64 4.02
N SER A 14 2.61 -2.75 3.98
CA SER A 14 1.86 -3.89 4.51
C SER A 14 1.02 -4.51 3.40
N LYS A 15 0.59 -5.76 3.59
CA LYS A 15 -0.31 -6.43 2.64
C LYS A 15 -1.58 -5.60 2.47
N GLY A 16 -1.95 -5.34 1.22
CA GLY A 16 -3.15 -4.56 0.87
C GLY A 16 -2.91 -3.06 0.70
N ARG A 17 -1.76 -2.53 1.14
CA ARG A 17 -1.43 -1.12 0.92
C ARG A 17 -1.06 -0.87 -0.55
N PRO A 18 -1.70 0.10 -1.23
CA PRO A 18 -1.37 0.42 -2.61
C PRO A 18 -0.01 1.13 -2.69
N ALA A 19 0.75 0.84 -3.74
CA ALA A 19 2.03 1.48 -4.00
C ALA A 19 2.27 1.59 -5.51
N PHE A 20 2.88 2.68 -5.92
CA PHE A 20 3.42 2.85 -7.26
C PHE A 20 4.88 2.42 -7.27
N ILE A 21 5.25 1.63 -8.27
CA ILE A 21 6.58 1.04 -8.40
C ILE A 21 7.10 1.36 -9.80
N GLU A 22 8.25 2.01 -9.88
CA GLU A 22 8.96 2.27 -11.13
C GLU A 22 10.28 1.52 -11.13
N GLY A 23 10.62 0.92 -12.27
CA GLY A 23 11.82 0.10 -12.42
C GLY A 23 11.85 -0.59 -13.77
N TYR A 24 12.50 -1.75 -13.81
CA TYR A 24 12.65 -2.53 -15.03
C TYR A 24 12.37 -4.01 -14.80
N LEU A 25 11.97 -4.70 -15.87
CA LEU A 25 11.76 -6.14 -15.85
C LEU A 25 13.09 -6.88 -15.98
N LYS A 26 13.30 -7.86 -15.10
CA LYS A 26 14.44 -8.77 -15.15
C LYS A 26 13.92 -10.19 -15.35
N PHE A 27 14.30 -10.77 -16.49
CA PHE A 27 14.12 -12.18 -16.72
C PHE A 27 15.37 -12.94 -16.29
N SER A 28 15.20 -13.92 -15.41
CA SER A 28 16.28 -14.80 -14.97
C SER A 28 15.89 -16.25 -15.24
N THR A 29 16.87 -17.05 -15.63
CA THR A 29 16.72 -18.48 -15.85
C THR A 29 17.86 -19.18 -15.15
N TRP A 30 17.55 -20.22 -14.39
CA TRP A 30 18.53 -21.02 -13.68
C TRP A 30 18.07 -22.48 -13.60
N GLU A 31 18.97 -23.36 -13.20
CA GLU A 31 18.66 -24.78 -13.01
C GLU A 31 18.60 -25.10 -11.52
N THR A 32 17.64 -25.93 -11.12
CA THR A 32 17.50 -26.43 -9.76
C THR A 32 16.98 -27.85 -9.83
N ASP A 33 17.68 -28.79 -9.22
CA ASP A 33 17.35 -30.23 -9.22
C ASP A 33 17.17 -30.82 -10.64
N GLY A 34 18.02 -30.42 -11.59
CA GLY A 34 17.95 -30.86 -12.99
C GLY A 34 16.79 -30.23 -13.80
N GLN A 35 16.01 -29.33 -13.20
CA GLN A 35 14.92 -28.63 -13.86
C GLN A 35 15.27 -27.18 -14.14
N LYS A 36 15.06 -26.76 -15.39
CA LYS A 36 15.19 -25.36 -15.81
C LYS A 36 14.00 -24.55 -15.28
N ARG A 37 14.29 -23.52 -14.51
CA ARG A 37 13.32 -22.57 -13.96
C ARG A 37 13.54 -21.19 -14.55
N ASN A 38 12.44 -20.46 -14.71
CA ASN A 38 12.41 -19.09 -15.17
C ASN A 38 11.67 -18.21 -14.16
N LYS A 39 12.12 -16.97 -14.00
CA LYS A 39 11.47 -15.96 -13.17
C LYS A 39 11.53 -14.62 -13.85
N LEU A 40 10.36 -14.00 -13.94
CA LEU A 40 10.23 -12.61 -14.34
C LEU A 40 10.01 -11.78 -13.07
N GLU A 41 10.88 -10.83 -12.82
CA GLU A 41 10.82 -9.96 -11.65
C GLU A 41 10.80 -8.50 -12.09
N VAL A 42 10.17 -7.64 -11.28
CA VAL A 42 10.34 -6.19 -11.41
C VAL A 42 11.43 -5.77 -10.43
N VAL A 43 12.56 -5.31 -10.97
CA VAL A 43 13.58 -4.64 -10.19
C VAL A 43 13.19 -3.17 -10.07
N ALA A 44 12.78 -2.77 -8.88
CA ALA A 44 12.31 -1.42 -8.62
C ALA A 44 13.45 -0.47 -8.24
N ASN A 45 13.43 0.72 -8.86
CA ASN A 45 14.34 1.84 -8.66
C ASN A 45 13.69 2.95 -7.82
N THR A 46 12.37 3.06 -7.88
CA THR A 46 11.59 4.04 -7.12
C THR A 46 10.31 3.38 -6.63
N VAL A 47 9.98 3.63 -5.35
CA VAL A 47 8.72 3.19 -4.74
C VAL A 47 8.03 4.40 -4.14
N GLN A 48 6.77 4.61 -4.49
CA GLN A 48 5.92 5.62 -3.89
C GLN A 48 4.74 4.94 -3.20
N PHE A 49 4.59 5.17 -1.91
CA PHE A 49 3.48 4.61 -1.16
C PHE A 49 2.22 5.43 -1.43
N LEU A 50 1.16 4.75 -1.86
CA LEU A 50 -0.13 5.37 -2.11
C LEU A 50 -1.02 5.14 -0.88
N GLY A 51 -1.88 6.11 -0.58
CA GLY A 51 -2.82 6.04 0.55
C GLY A 51 -2.36 6.76 1.81
N SER A 52 -3.34 7.18 2.62
CA SER A 52 -3.13 7.89 3.88
C SER A 52 -2.72 6.92 5.00
N ARG A 53 -1.98 7.40 6.00
CA ARG A 53 -1.45 6.64 7.15
C ARG A 53 -2.51 5.90 8.01
N ASN A 54 -3.79 5.95 7.65
CA ASN A 54 -4.91 5.52 8.48
C ASN A 54 -5.62 4.22 8.03
N ASP A 55 -5.22 3.60 6.91
CA ASP A 55 -5.93 2.39 6.41
C ASP A 55 -5.53 1.08 7.14
N THR A 56 -4.72 1.18 8.20
CA THR A 56 -4.36 0.03 9.07
C THR A 56 -5.13 0.04 10.39
N SER A 57 -6.33 0.61 10.41
CA SER A 57 -7.32 0.34 11.47
C SER A 57 -8.50 -0.42 10.86
N GLY A 58 -8.37 -1.74 10.77
CA GLY A 58 -9.53 -2.62 10.74
C GLY A 58 -10.29 -2.46 12.06
N GLY A 59 -11.28 -1.58 12.08
CA GLY A 59 -12.09 -1.30 13.25
C GLY A 59 -13.15 -0.27 12.90
N SER A 60 -14.38 -0.74 12.69
CA SER A 60 -15.57 0.05 12.47
C SER A 60 -15.67 1.26 13.41
N SER A 61 -15.42 2.45 12.89
CA SER A 61 -15.98 3.68 13.43
C SER A 61 -17.02 4.16 12.43
N ILE A 62 -18.26 3.73 12.65
CA ILE A 62 -19.42 4.49 12.19
C ILE A 62 -19.31 5.81 12.95
N GLU A 63 -18.67 6.79 12.31
CA GLU A 63 -18.66 8.16 12.81
C GLU A 63 -20.07 8.70 12.59
N GLN A 64 -20.84 8.53 13.66
CA GLN A 64 -22.12 9.11 13.94
C GLN A 64 -22.21 10.49 13.30
N ALA A 65 -22.93 10.58 12.18
CA ALA A 65 -23.33 11.84 11.60
C ALA A 65 -24.06 12.62 12.69
N SER A 66 -23.38 13.63 13.25
CA SER A 66 -23.96 14.60 14.15
C SER A 66 -25.07 15.30 13.38
N VAL A 67 -26.31 14.86 13.62
CA VAL A 67 -27.51 15.55 13.16
C VAL A 67 -27.44 16.97 13.75
N PRO A 68 -27.35 18.05 12.95
CA PRO A 68 -27.46 19.38 13.51
C PRO A 68 -28.86 19.48 14.15
N PRO A 69 -28.99 20.01 15.38
CA PRO A 69 -30.30 20.22 15.97
C PRO A 69 -31.09 21.13 15.02
N LYS A 70 -32.31 20.69 14.67
CA LYS A 70 -33.25 21.55 13.96
C LYS A 70 -33.48 22.79 14.82
N GLU A 71 -33.17 23.95 14.29
CA GLU A 71 -33.54 25.25 14.87
C GLU A 71 -35.04 25.50 14.65
N ASP A 72 -35.88 24.59 15.17
CA ASP A 72 -37.35 24.72 15.24
C ASP A 72 -37.78 25.68 16.37
N ASP A 73 -37.00 26.72 16.68
CA ASP A 73 -37.34 27.67 17.76
C ASP A 73 -36.71 29.07 17.57
N VAL A 74 -37.08 29.76 16.49
CA VAL A 74 -36.91 31.22 16.39
C VAL A 74 -38.28 31.90 16.52
N PRO A 75 -38.65 32.40 17.71
CA PRO A 75 -39.83 33.25 17.87
C PRO A 75 -39.50 34.69 17.48
N PHE A 76 -40.22 35.21 16.48
CA PHE A 76 -40.63 36.62 16.39
C PHE A 76 -42.03 36.71 15.80
#